data_AF-A0A8H8J6A3-F1
#
_entry.id   AF-A0A8H8J6A3-F1
#
_cell.length_a   1.000
_cell.length_b   1.000
_cell.length_c   1.000
_cell.angle_alpha   90.00
_cell.angle_beta   90.00
_cell.angle_gamma   90.00
#
_symmetry.space_group_name_H-M   'P 1'
#
loop_
_entity.id
_entity.type
_entity.pdbx_description
1 polymer ?
#
loop_
_entity_poly.entity_id
_entity_poly.type
_entity_poly.pdbx_seq_one_letter_code
_entity_poly.pdbx_strand_id
1 'polypeptide(L)'
;MDAEIICCFKSRCRNGFVRLSIQRDAASAQNMYSINQLEAMQLASTAWNKVEVSTIANCWRHTGLAADMPSTGLPEGVKPALQDHFGEHPRPVPEILHPTLQRTLDILGGSPPTEGEESAVEIAARVEEMEF
;
A
#
# COMPACT_ATOMS: atom_id res chain seq x y z
N MET A 1 -11.17 15.60 -4.29
CA MET A 1 -10.76 15.71 -5.70
C MET A 1 -10.02 14.42 -6.04
N ASP A 2 -10.74 13.39 -6.47
CA ASP A 2 -10.12 12.17 -6.96
C ASP A 2 -10.06 12.30 -8.48
N ALA A 3 -8.86 12.38 -9.07
CA ALA A 3 -8.72 12.21 -10.51
C ALA A 3 -9.36 10.87 -10.91
N GLU A 4 -9.96 10.77 -12.09
CA GLU A 4 -10.86 9.66 -12.47
C GLU A 4 -10.23 8.27 -12.23
N ILE A 5 -8.92 8.13 -12.45
CA ILE A 5 -8.18 6.90 -12.19
C ILE A 5 -8.21 6.46 -10.71
N ILE A 6 -8.11 7.41 -9.77
CA ILE A 6 -8.19 7.15 -8.33
C ILE A 6 -9.61 6.69 -7.96
N CYS A 7 -10.62 7.33 -8.55
CA CYS A 7 -12.02 6.94 -8.35
C CYS A 7 -12.28 5.51 -8.86
N CYS A 8 -11.83 5.20 -10.07
CA CYS A 8 -11.92 3.85 -10.65
C CYS A 8 -11.20 2.80 -9.79
N PHE A 9 -9.99 3.09 -9.34
CA PHE A 9 -9.23 2.21 -8.46
C PHE A 9 -9.96 1.95 -7.13
N LYS A 10 -10.40 3.01 -6.44
CA LYS A 10 -11.16 2.91 -5.18
C LYS A 10 -12.43 2.07 -5.36
N SER A 11 -13.17 2.28 -6.44
CA SER A 11 -14.37 1.49 -6.77
C SER A 11 -14.05 0.01 -6.91
N ARG A 12 -12.96 -0.34 -7.62
CA ARG A 12 -12.53 -1.73 -7.78
C ARG A 12 -12.10 -2.38 -6.47
N CYS A 13 -11.34 -1.67 -5.63
CA CYS A 13 -10.99 -2.15 -4.29
C CYS A 13 -12.24 -2.41 -3.45
N ARG A 14 -13.19 -1.47 -3.43
CA ARG A 14 -14.47 -1.63 -2.70
C ARG A 14 -15.28 -2.83 -3.19
N ASN A 15 -15.42 -3.01 -4.49
CA ASN A 15 -16.13 -4.16 -5.06
C ASN A 15 -15.48 -5.49 -4.69
N GLY A 16 -14.14 -5.54 -4.74
CA GLY A 16 -13.40 -6.73 -4.32
C GLY A 16 -13.59 -7.02 -2.82
N PHE A 17 -13.58 -5.99 -1.97
CA PHE A 17 -13.81 -6.12 -0.53
C PHE A 17 -15.23 -6.61 -0.21
N VAL A 18 -16.25 -6.06 -0.86
CA VAL A 18 -17.65 -6.51 -0.71
C VAL A 18 -17.80 -7.98 -1.08
N ARG A 19 -17.14 -8.41 -2.16
CA ARG A 19 -17.16 -9.83 -2.54
C ARG A 19 -16.49 -10.72 -1.48
N LEU A 20 -15.37 -10.27 -0.92
CA LEU A 20 -14.66 -10.98 0.13
C LEU A 20 -15.50 -11.07 1.42
N SER A 21 -16.21 -9.99 1.79
CA SER A 21 -17.09 -10.02 2.97
C SER A 21 -18.25 -10.99 2.81
N ILE A 22 -18.86 -11.06 1.61
CA ILE A 22 -19.91 -12.05 1.30
C ILE A 22 -19.37 -13.48 1.42
N GLN A 23 -18.17 -13.75 0.90
CA GLN A 23 -17.55 -15.08 1.00
C GLN A 23 -17.28 -15.50 2.45
N ARG A 24 -16.91 -14.55 3.31
CA ARG A 24 -16.67 -14.80 4.73
C ARG A 24 -17.93 -14.96 5.54
N ASP A 25 -18.97 -14.20 5.21
CA ASP A 25 -20.30 -14.37 5.79
C ASP A 25 -20.82 -15.80 5.50
N ALA A 26 -20.70 -16.25 4.26
CA ALA A 26 -21.01 -17.64 3.88
C ALA A 26 -20.16 -18.69 4.60
N ALA A 27 -18.90 -18.35 4.95
CA ALA A 27 -18.01 -19.22 5.72
C ALA A 27 -18.18 -19.10 7.25
N SER A 28 -19.19 -18.36 7.74
CA SER A 28 -19.44 -18.12 9.16
C SER A 28 -18.23 -17.53 9.92
N ALA A 29 -17.46 -16.68 9.26
CA ALA A 29 -16.32 -16.02 9.89
C ALA A 29 -16.78 -15.09 11.03
N GLN A 30 -16.05 -15.11 12.15
CA GLN A 30 -16.36 -14.30 13.34
C GLN A 30 -16.46 -12.79 13.04
N ASN A 31 -15.68 -12.30 12.08
CA ASN A 31 -15.79 -10.94 11.56
C ASN A 31 -15.69 -10.92 10.03
N MET A 32 -16.82 -10.81 9.35
CA MET A 32 -16.92 -10.79 7.88
C MET A 32 -16.17 -9.61 7.22
N TYR A 33 -15.95 -8.50 7.94
CA TYR A 33 -15.28 -7.30 7.45
C TYR A 33 -13.79 -7.21 7.81
N SER A 34 -13.28 -8.17 8.58
CA SER A 34 -11.85 -8.24 8.87
C SER A 34 -11.05 -8.42 7.59
N ILE A 35 -10.00 -7.61 7.40
CA ILE A 35 -9.05 -7.78 6.31
C ILE A 35 -7.65 -7.53 6.86
N ASN A 36 -6.76 -8.48 6.65
CA ASN A 36 -5.36 -8.28 7.03
C ASN A 36 -4.60 -7.52 5.94
N GLN A 37 -3.39 -7.05 6.25
CA GLN A 37 -2.60 -6.24 5.32
C GLN A 37 -2.26 -6.99 4.02
N LEU A 38 -1.97 -8.30 4.09
CA LEU A 38 -1.64 -9.09 2.91
C LEU A 38 -2.84 -9.18 1.95
N GLU A 39 -4.01 -9.49 2.48
CA GLU A 39 -5.26 -9.53 1.71
C GLU A 39 -5.58 -8.15 1.11
N ALA A 40 -5.39 -7.08 1.87
CA ALA A 40 -5.59 -5.72 1.37
C ALA A 40 -4.62 -5.39 0.22
N MET A 41 -3.36 -5.79 0.32
CA MET A 41 -2.36 -5.61 -0.75
C MET A 41 -2.68 -6.44 -2.00
N GLN A 42 -3.11 -7.69 -1.82
CA GLN A 42 -3.54 -8.55 -2.93
C GLN A 42 -4.78 -7.99 -3.62
N LEU A 43 -5.73 -7.45 -2.85
CA LEU A 43 -6.93 -6.80 -3.35
C LEU A 43 -6.59 -5.55 -4.16
N ALA A 44 -5.68 -4.71 -3.64
CA ALA A 44 -5.19 -3.52 -4.32
C ALA A 44 -4.48 -3.88 -5.63
N SER A 45 -3.58 -4.88 -5.62
CA SER A 45 -2.90 -5.36 -6.83
C SER A 45 -3.89 -5.87 -7.87
N THR A 46 -4.86 -6.69 -7.46
CA THR A 46 -5.92 -7.19 -8.34
C THR A 46 -6.80 -6.06 -8.90
N ALA A 47 -7.12 -5.06 -8.07
CA ALA A 47 -7.91 -3.92 -8.50
C ALA A 47 -7.16 -3.05 -9.52
N TRP A 48 -5.87 -2.82 -9.29
CA TRP A 48 -5.00 -2.06 -10.20
C TRP A 48 -4.84 -2.74 -11.56
N ASN A 49 -4.58 -4.05 -11.58
CA ASN A 49 -4.41 -4.81 -12.82
C ASN A 49 -5.67 -4.85 -13.70
N LYS A 50 -6.83 -4.50 -13.14
CA LYS A 50 -8.09 -4.40 -13.89
C LYS A 50 -8.38 -2.99 -14.40
N VAL A 51 -7.58 -1.99 -14.04
CA VAL A 51 -7.72 -0.63 -14.59
C VAL A 51 -7.25 -0.68 -16.05
N GLU A 52 -8.18 -0.45 -16.97
CA GLU A 52 -7.90 -0.48 -18.40
C GLU A 52 -7.01 0.70 -18.81
N VAL A 53 -6.11 0.48 -19.76
CA VAL A 53 -5.27 1.54 -20.35
C VAL A 53 -6.13 2.68 -20.92
N SER A 54 -7.31 2.36 -21.46
CA SER A 54 -8.29 3.35 -21.92
C SER A 54 -8.81 4.26 -20.81
N THR A 55 -8.97 3.74 -19.59
CA THR A 55 -9.38 4.53 -18.41
C THR A 55 -8.27 5.51 -18.01
N ILE A 56 -7.01 5.06 -18.05
CA ILE A 56 -5.84 5.92 -17.79
C ILE A 56 -5.75 7.02 -18.86
N ALA A 57 -5.89 6.65 -20.14
CA ALA A 57 -5.85 7.60 -21.25
C ALA A 57 -6.99 8.61 -21.21
N ASN A 58 -8.22 8.18 -20.91
CA ASN A 58 -9.36 9.07 -20.72
C ASN A 58 -9.13 10.03 -19.55
N CYS A 59 -8.60 9.54 -18.42
CA CYS A 59 -8.28 10.39 -17.27
C CYS A 59 -7.23 11.44 -17.64
N TRP A 60 -6.15 11.08 -18.35
CA TRP A 60 -5.14 12.04 -18.80
C TRP A 60 -5.70 13.08 -19.77
N ARG A 61 -6.61 12.68 -20.68
CA ARG A 61 -7.33 13.60 -21.56
C ARG A 61 -8.22 14.55 -20.73
N HIS A 62 -9.00 14.03 -19.80
CA HIS A 62 -9.88 14.84 -18.96
C HIS A 62 -9.09 15.82 -18.06
N THR A 63 -7.91 15.45 -17.58
CA THR A 63 -7.06 16.34 -16.78
C THR A 63 -6.17 17.27 -17.62
N GLY A 64 -6.27 17.21 -18.96
CA GLY A 64 -5.45 18.02 -19.87
C GLY A 64 -3.95 17.67 -19.85
N LEU A 65 -3.60 16.48 -19.35
CA LEU A 65 -2.21 15.99 -19.29
C LEU A 65 -1.82 15.24 -20.57
N ALA A 66 -2.79 14.72 -21.31
CA ALA A 66 -2.57 14.23 -22.66
C ALA A 66 -2.66 15.42 -23.63
N ALA A 67 -1.59 15.67 -24.39
CA ALA A 67 -1.66 16.55 -25.54
C ALA A 67 -2.54 15.88 -26.61
N ASP A 68 -3.46 16.64 -27.20
CA ASP A 68 -4.09 16.26 -28.47
C ASP A 68 -2.99 16.30 -29.54
N MET A 69 -2.23 15.21 -29.68
CA MET A 69 -1.29 15.09 -30.79
C MET A 69 -2.11 15.15 -32.07
N PRO A 70 -1.94 16.19 -32.94
CA PRO A 70 -2.51 16.10 -34.27
C PRO A 70 -1.90 14.85 -34.91
N SER A 71 -2.76 13.98 -35.43
CA SER A 71 -2.37 12.84 -36.25
C SER A 71 -1.80 13.37 -37.57
N THR A 72 -0.63 14.00 -37.51
CA THR A 72 0.17 14.36 -38.67
C THR A 72 1.35 13.41 -38.64
N GLY A 73 1.45 12.60 -39.70
CA GLY A 73 2.29 11.41 -39.80
C GLY A 73 3.63 11.54 -39.07
N LEU A 74 3.85 10.61 -38.14
CA LEU A 74 5.14 10.41 -37.50
C LEU A 74 6.18 10.13 -38.61
N PRO A 75 7.28 10.89 -38.72
CA PRO A 75 8.37 10.48 -39.60
C PRO A 75 8.89 9.13 -39.12
N GLU A 76 8.83 8.12 -39.99
CA GLU A 76 9.48 6.82 -39.83
C GLU A 76 10.95 7.03 -39.45
N GLY A 77 11.26 6.92 -38.17
CA GLY A 77 12.64 7.09 -37.71
C GLY A 77 12.83 7.48 -36.24
N VAL A 78 11.81 8.02 -35.56
CA VAL A 78 11.94 8.31 -34.12
C VAL A 78 11.48 7.09 -33.33
N LYS A 79 12.41 6.17 -33.05
CA LYS A 79 12.23 5.18 -31.98
C LYS A 79 11.99 5.96 -30.68
N PRO A 80 10.92 5.68 -29.92
CA PRO A 80 10.75 6.35 -28.64
C PRO A 80 11.90 5.91 -27.73
N ALA A 81 12.77 6.85 -27.38
CA ALA A 81 13.83 6.70 -26.39
C ALA A 81 13.20 6.60 -24.98
N LEU A 82 12.37 5.59 -24.78
CA LEU A 82 11.68 5.32 -23.52
C LEU A 82 11.77 3.84 -23.11
N GLN A 83 12.74 3.11 -23.68
CA GLN A 83 12.97 1.69 -23.37
C GLN A 83 14.34 1.37 -22.76
N ASP A 84 15.23 2.34 -22.54
CA ASP A 84 16.60 2.04 -22.05
C ASP A 84 16.86 2.31 -20.56
N HIS A 85 15.82 2.44 -19.72
CA HIS A 85 16.03 2.67 -18.28
C HIS A 85 15.33 1.68 -17.34
N PHE A 86 14.68 0.63 -17.86
CA PHE A 86 14.08 -0.41 -17.02
C PHE A 86 14.84 -1.74 -17.03
N GLY A 87 15.93 -1.86 -17.80
CA GLY A 87 16.84 -2.99 -17.78
C GLY A 87 18.25 -2.55 -17.42
N GLU A 88 18.85 -3.20 -16.42
CA GLU A 88 20.27 -3.15 -16.06
C GLU A 88 20.83 -1.88 -15.40
N HIS A 89 20.39 -1.62 -14.16
CA HIS A 89 21.32 -1.48 -13.02
C HIS A 89 20.48 -1.48 -11.73
N PRO A 90 20.86 -2.20 -10.66
CA PRO A 90 20.41 -1.79 -9.33
C PRO A 90 20.93 -0.37 -9.17
N ARG A 91 20.04 0.63 -9.15
CA ARG A 91 20.42 1.95 -8.64
C ARG A 91 20.99 1.67 -7.25
N PRO A 92 22.23 2.07 -6.92
CA PRO A 92 22.63 2.07 -5.54
C PRO A 92 21.58 2.90 -4.83
N VAL A 93 20.79 2.25 -3.98
CA VAL A 93 19.92 2.96 -3.05
C VAL A 93 20.87 3.92 -2.36
N PRO A 94 20.66 5.25 -2.44
CA PRO A 94 21.50 6.16 -1.69
C PRO A 94 21.47 5.65 -0.26
N GLU A 95 22.62 5.25 0.26
CA GLU A 95 22.80 4.72 1.63
C GLU A 95 22.63 5.84 2.67
N ILE A 96 21.81 6.82 2.32
CA ILE A 96 21.38 7.91 3.15
C ILE A 96 19.94 7.55 3.50
N LEU A 97 19.79 6.69 4.51
CA LEU A 97 18.54 6.69 5.24
C LEU A 97 18.33 8.12 5.74
N HIS A 98 17.23 8.73 5.31
CA HIS A 98 16.77 9.97 5.91
C HIS A 98 16.78 9.79 7.43
N PRO A 99 17.31 10.73 8.23
CA PRO A 99 17.48 10.53 9.68
C PRO A 99 16.18 10.15 10.40
N THR A 100 15.03 10.54 9.85
CA THR A 100 13.72 10.08 10.30
C THR A 100 13.46 8.59 10.07
N LEU A 101 13.88 8.04 8.93
CA LEU A 101 13.75 6.60 8.64
C LEU A 101 14.70 5.75 9.49
N GLN A 102 15.92 6.24 9.74
CA GLN A 102 16.84 5.56 10.65
C GLN A 102 16.26 5.51 12.06
N ARG A 103 15.73 6.64 12.55
CA ARG A 103 15.03 6.69 13.85
C ARG A 103 13.86 5.71 13.92
N THR A 104 13.07 5.57 12.85
CA THR A 104 11.97 4.59 12.84
C THR A 104 12.46 3.15 12.84
N LEU A 105 13.55 2.84 12.15
CA LEU A 105 14.14 1.50 12.18
C LEU A 105 14.81 1.19 13.51
N ASP A 106 15.41 2.17 14.19
CA ASP A 106 15.97 2.00 15.52
C ASP A 106 14.86 1.76 16.56
N ILE A 107 13.70 2.41 16.41
CA ILE A 107 12.50 2.16 17.24
C ILE A 107 11.94 0.76 17.00
N LEU A 108 11.92 0.29 15.74
CA LEU A 108 11.37 -1.01 15.38
C LEU A 108 12.35 -2.18 15.57
N GLY A 109 13.65 -1.90 15.48
CA GLY A 109 14.74 -2.87 15.58
C GLY A 109 15.39 -2.93 16.96
N GLY A 110 15.15 -1.94 17.82
CA GLY A 110 15.41 -2.06 19.24
C GLY A 110 14.59 -3.21 19.80
N SER A 111 15.25 -4.20 20.41
CA SER A 111 14.56 -5.12 21.32
C SER A 111 13.71 -4.29 22.28
N PRO A 112 12.50 -4.75 22.64
CA PRO A 112 11.67 -4.02 23.60
C PRO A 112 12.53 -3.64 24.81
N PRO A 113 12.31 -2.46 25.42
CA PRO A 113 12.94 -2.20 26.70
C PRO A 113 12.66 -3.43 27.54
N THR A 114 13.72 -4.04 28.09
CA THR A 114 13.57 -4.90 29.24
C THR A 114 13.07 -3.96 30.33
N GLU A 115 11.77 -3.67 30.29
CA GLU A 115 11.05 -3.19 31.45
C GLU A 115 11.42 -4.18 32.54
N GLY A 116 11.97 -3.62 33.62
CA GLY A 116 12.55 -4.39 34.70
C GLY A 116 11.64 -5.55 35.05
N GLU A 117 12.26 -6.70 35.27
CA GLU A 117 11.63 -7.82 35.95
C GLU A 117 11.25 -7.35 37.36
N GLU A 118 10.18 -6.58 37.50
CA GLU A 118 9.42 -6.56 38.73
C GLU A 118 8.76 -7.93 38.78
N SER A 119 9.46 -8.86 39.43
CA SER A 119 9.05 -10.25 39.59
C SER A 119 7.61 -10.28 40.07
N ALA A 120 6.80 -11.20 39.54
CA ALA A 120 5.41 -11.38 39.94
C ALA A 120 5.22 -11.56 41.47
N VAL A 121 6.29 -11.92 42.18
CA VAL A 121 6.38 -11.98 43.65
C VAL A 121 6.24 -10.60 44.30
N GLU A 122 6.83 -9.55 43.72
CA GLU A 122 6.79 -8.18 44.24
C GLU A 122 5.43 -7.51 44.00
N ILE A 123 4.79 -7.81 42.86
CA ILE A 123 3.42 -7.38 42.55
C ILE A 123 2.43 -8.05 43.51
N ALA A 124 2.60 -9.34 43.82
CA ALA A 124 1.75 -10.05 44.76
C ALA A 124 1.89 -9.53 46.20
N ALA A 125 3.11 -9.23 46.66
CA ALA A 125 3.36 -8.68 47.99
C ALA A 125 2.70 -7.31 48.18
N ARG A 126 2.67 -6.49 47.12
CA ARG A 126 2.07 -5.16 47.15
C ARG A 126 0.53 -5.17 47.08
N VAL A 127 -0.06 -6.27 46.59
CA VAL A 127 -1.52 -6.49 46.61
C VAL A 127 -1.97 -6.96 48.00
N GLU A 128 -1.17 -7.74 48.73
CA GLU A 128 -1.47 -8.14 50.12
C GLU A 128 -1.37 -6.98 51.12
N GLU A 129 -0.48 -6.00 50.90
CA GLU A 129 -0.39 -4.82 51.78
C GLU A 129 -1.52 -3.78 51.57
N MET A 130 -2.34 -3.94 50.52
CA MET A 130 -3.45 -3.02 50.21
C MET A 130 -4.83 -3.54 50.65
N GLU A 131 -4.90 -4.71 51.31
CA GLU A 131 -6.07 -5.14 52.06
C GLU A 131 -5.90 -4.81 53.55
N PHE A 132 -6.19 -3.55 53.92
CA PHE A 132 -6.63 -3.17 55.27
C PHE A 132 -7.60 -1.99 55.21
#